data_AF-A0A3D0D5F6-F1
#
_entry.id   AF-A0A3D0D5F6-F1
#
_cell.length_a   1.000
_cell.length_b   1.000
_cell.length_c   1.000
_cell.angle_alpha   90.00
_cell.angle_beta   90.00
_cell.angle_gamma   90.00
#
_symmetry.space_group_name_H-M   'P 1'
#
loop_
_entity.id
_entity.type
_entity.pdbx_description
1 polymer ?
#
loop_
_entity_poly.entity_id
_entity_poly.type
_entity_poly.pdbx_seq_one_letter_code
_entity_poly.pdbx_strand_id
1 'polypeptide(L)'
;MRGSTTKEYKVLTREQVLYTVRATVAPEIEADWVEWMQTRHIPDVLKEPGFLRAWLLRVTSPTREEWAEFVMVYQLENQAALDAYMASPARARLIQEVADRYGDRAPSTRLFLQAVATIEAEGHPGE
;
A
#
# COMPACT_ATOMS: atom_id res chain seq x y z
N MET A 1 31.95 -19.63 25.44
CA MET A 1 31.95 -19.04 24.10
C MET A 1 30.54 -19.17 23.53
N ARG A 2 29.79 -18.07 23.41
CA ARG A 2 28.44 -18.10 22.79
C ARG A 2 28.64 -18.00 21.28
N GLY A 3 28.26 -19.03 20.55
CA GLY A 3 28.35 -19.07 19.09
C GLY A 3 27.51 -17.96 18.48
N SER A 4 28.15 -17.08 17.72
CA SER A 4 27.45 -16.13 16.85
C SER A 4 27.00 -16.89 15.62
N THR A 5 25.74 -17.30 15.56
CA THR A 5 25.12 -17.75 14.31
C THR A 5 24.90 -16.51 13.44
N THR A 6 25.77 -16.32 12.44
CA THR A 6 25.54 -15.31 11.40
C THR A 6 24.28 -15.69 10.63
N LYS A 7 23.31 -14.78 10.59
CA LYS A 7 22.07 -14.97 9.83
C LYS A 7 22.38 -14.80 8.34
N GLU A 8 22.14 -15.85 7.54
CA GLU A 8 22.31 -15.80 6.08
C GLU A 8 21.13 -15.12 5.39
N TYR A 9 21.34 -14.59 4.18
CA TYR A 9 20.33 -13.88 3.40
C TYR A 9 20.50 -14.16 1.90
N LYS A 10 19.39 -14.11 1.16
CA LYS A 10 19.35 -14.18 -0.30
C LYS A 10 18.85 -12.87 -0.89
N VAL A 11 19.39 -12.50 -2.05
CA VAL A 11 18.96 -11.33 -2.83
C VAL A 11 18.23 -11.82 -4.06
N LEU A 12 16.98 -11.41 -4.22
CA LEU A 12 16.15 -11.69 -5.38
C LEU A 12 16.03 -10.42 -6.21
N THR A 13 16.42 -10.49 -7.49
CA THR A 13 16.40 -9.35 -8.42
C THR A 13 15.13 -9.28 -9.26
N ARG A 14 14.01 -9.79 -8.71
CA ARG A 14 12.71 -9.70 -9.40
C ARG A 14 12.24 -8.26 -9.33
N GLU A 15 11.93 -7.71 -10.49
CA GLU A 15 11.26 -6.41 -10.57
C GLU A 15 9.88 -6.52 -9.93
N GLN A 16 9.60 -5.67 -8.96
CA GLN A 16 8.27 -5.52 -8.38
C GLN A 16 7.85 -4.07 -8.55
N VAL A 17 6.62 -3.87 -9.03
CA VAL A 17 6.03 -2.54 -9.13
C VAL A 17 5.08 -2.35 -7.96
N LEU A 18 5.30 -1.30 -7.18
CA LEU A 18 4.47 -0.95 -6.03
C LEU A 18 3.83 0.41 -6.26
N TYR A 19 2.50 0.43 -6.19
CA TYR A 19 1.73 1.66 -6.08
C TYR A 19 1.41 1.89 -4.60
N THR A 20 1.89 2.98 -4.04
CA THR A 20 1.74 3.26 -2.60
C THR A 20 0.95 4.54 -2.40
N VAL A 21 0.01 4.53 -1.46
CA VAL A 21 -0.81 5.66 -1.07
C VAL A 21 -0.62 5.90 0.42
N ARG A 22 -0.11 7.08 0.79
CA ARG A 22 -0.10 7.54 2.18
C ARG A 22 -1.30 8.45 2.39
N ALA A 23 -2.12 8.15 3.40
CA ALA A 23 -3.29 8.93 3.78
C ALA A 23 -3.16 9.41 5.22
N THR A 24 -3.54 10.66 5.46
CA THR A 24 -3.72 11.22 6.81
C THR A 24 -5.22 11.35 7.03
N VAL A 25 -5.75 10.80 8.13
CA VAL A 25 -7.18 10.56 8.33
C VAL A 25 -7.64 11.21 9.63
N ALA A 26 -8.69 12.04 9.54
CA ALA A 26 -9.25 12.74 10.69
C ALA A 26 -9.83 11.75 11.72
N PRO A 27 -9.66 11.98 13.03
CA PRO A 27 -10.06 11.05 14.08
C PRO A 27 -11.54 10.65 14.01
N GLU A 28 -12.43 11.58 13.66
CA GLU A 28 -13.87 11.37 13.63
C GLU A 28 -14.34 10.44 12.51
N ILE A 29 -13.52 10.20 11.47
CA ILE A 29 -13.83 9.27 10.38
C ILE A 29 -12.98 8.01 10.41
N GLU A 30 -11.99 7.91 11.29
CA GLU A 30 -10.96 6.86 11.23
C GLU A 30 -11.55 5.44 11.19
N ALA A 31 -12.49 5.13 12.08
CA ALA A 31 -13.11 3.81 12.17
C ALA A 31 -13.88 3.44 10.89
N ASP A 32 -14.73 4.36 10.39
CA ASP A 32 -15.48 4.17 9.15
C ASP A 32 -14.55 4.05 7.93
N TRP A 33 -13.51 4.89 7.89
CA TRP A 33 -12.51 4.88 6.83
C TRP A 33 -11.78 3.54 6.77
N VAL A 34 -11.32 3.01 7.90
CA VAL A 34 -10.65 1.70 7.94
C VAL A 34 -11.59 0.59 7.48
N GLU A 35 -12.83 0.56 7.98
CA GLU A 35 -13.82 -0.45 7.58
C GLU A 35 -14.12 -0.39 6.07
N TRP A 36 -14.35 0.80 5.53
CA TRP A 36 -14.64 0.99 4.10
C TRP A 36 -13.44 0.65 3.22
N MET A 37 -12.22 0.98 3.65
CA MET A 37 -11.00 0.61 2.95
C MET A 37 -10.85 -0.90 2.85
N GLN A 38 -11.10 -1.63 3.94
CA GLN A 38 -10.99 -3.10 3.99
C GLN A 38 -12.08 -3.82 3.18
N THR A 39 -13.32 -3.33 3.24
CA THR A 39 -14.49 -4.06 2.72
C THR A 39 -14.90 -3.62 1.32
N ARG A 40 -14.50 -2.41 0.87
CA ARG A 40 -14.92 -1.82 -0.41
C ARG A 40 -13.75 -1.34 -1.25
N HIS A 41 -13.04 -0.30 -0.81
CA HIS A 41 -12.10 0.42 -1.69
C HIS A 41 -10.90 -0.41 -2.13
N ILE A 42 -10.15 -0.99 -1.18
CA ILE A 42 -8.99 -1.85 -1.51
C ILE A 42 -9.43 -3.06 -2.35
N PRO A 43 -10.51 -3.79 -1.98
CA PRO A 43 -11.04 -4.85 -2.83
C PRO A 43 -11.39 -4.40 -4.25
N ASP A 44 -11.97 -3.22 -4.44
CA ASP A 44 -12.32 -2.71 -5.77
C ASP A 44 -11.07 -2.30 -6.56
N VAL A 45 -10.02 -1.77 -5.92
CA VAL A 45 -8.70 -1.57 -6.56
C VAL A 45 -8.09 -2.91 -6.98
N LEU A 46 -8.14 -3.94 -6.12
CA LEU A 46 -7.57 -5.27 -6.41
C LEU A 46 -8.31 -6.03 -7.53
N LYS A 47 -9.53 -5.63 -7.90
CA LYS A 47 -10.24 -6.18 -9.06
C LYS A 47 -9.72 -5.64 -10.39
N GLU A 48 -8.98 -4.54 -10.37
CA GLU A 48 -8.42 -3.97 -11.58
C GLU A 48 -7.29 -4.86 -12.12
N PRO A 49 -7.15 -4.99 -13.46
CA PRO A 49 -6.15 -5.88 -14.05
C PRO A 49 -4.72 -5.59 -13.58
N GLY A 50 -3.98 -6.65 -13.25
CA GLY A 50 -2.57 -6.59 -12.90
C GLY A 50 -2.25 -6.25 -11.44
N PHE A 51 -3.26 -6.07 -10.57
CA PHE A 51 -3.08 -6.00 -9.12
C PHE A 51 -2.97 -7.39 -8.51
N LEU A 52 -1.98 -7.59 -7.63
CA LEU A 52 -1.64 -8.91 -7.06
C LEU A 52 -1.95 -9.03 -5.57
N ARG A 53 -1.61 -8.00 -4.81
CA ARG A 53 -1.68 -7.99 -3.35
C ARG A 53 -1.78 -6.55 -2.86
N ALA A 54 -2.42 -6.34 -1.72
CA ALA A 54 -2.41 -5.07 -1.03
C ALA A 54 -2.13 -5.23 0.46
N TRP A 55 -1.52 -4.22 1.06
CA TRP A 55 -1.38 -4.06 2.49
C TRP A 55 -2.02 -2.74 2.91
N LEU A 56 -2.82 -2.77 3.97
CA LEU A 56 -3.29 -1.57 4.69
C LEU A 56 -2.53 -1.49 6.01
N LEU A 57 -1.66 -0.50 6.13
CA LEU A 57 -0.74 -0.35 7.25
C LEU A 57 -1.07 0.92 8.02
N ARG A 58 -1.01 0.84 9.36
CA ARG A 58 -1.03 2.03 10.22
C ARG A 58 0.41 2.47 10.50
N VAL A 59 0.68 3.76 10.40
CA VAL A 59 1.95 4.33 10.87
C VAL A 59 1.93 4.42 12.39
N THR A 60 2.90 3.78 13.05
CA THR A 60 2.99 3.72 14.52
C THR A 60 4.08 4.62 15.09
N SER A 61 4.93 5.18 14.23
CA SER A 61 5.91 6.19 14.66
C SER A 61 5.19 7.44 15.17
N PRO A 62 5.70 8.11 16.22
CA PRO A 62 5.08 9.32 16.74
C PRO A 62 4.94 10.38 15.64
N THR A 63 3.72 10.87 15.42
CA THR A 63 3.44 12.03 14.58
C THR A 63 3.19 13.24 15.48
N ARG A 64 3.35 14.45 14.94
CA ARG A 64 2.97 15.70 15.65
C ARG A 64 1.51 16.08 15.40
N GLU A 65 0.78 15.25 14.66
CA GLU A 65 -0.57 15.54 14.18
C GLU A 65 -1.59 14.72 14.98
N GLU A 66 -2.78 15.29 15.18
CA GLU A 66 -3.89 14.57 15.82
C GLU A 66 -4.49 13.51 14.90
N TRP A 67 -4.24 13.61 13.59
CA TRP A 67 -4.80 12.73 12.57
C TRP A 67 -3.95 11.46 12.42
N ALA A 68 -4.61 10.33 12.26
CA ALA A 68 -3.95 9.04 12.08
C ALA A 68 -3.38 8.92 10.67
N GLU A 69 -2.21 8.31 10.54
CA GLU A 69 -1.59 8.06 9.24
C GLU A 69 -1.65 6.59 8.84
N PHE A 70 -2.02 6.35 7.59
CA PHE A 70 -2.10 5.02 6.99
C PHE A 70 -1.31 4.96 5.68
N VAL A 71 -0.80 3.79 5.37
CA VAL A 71 -0.11 3.48 4.11
C VAL A 71 -0.76 2.28 3.48
N MET A 72 -1.28 2.46 2.27
CA MET A 72 -1.69 1.36 1.40
C MET A 72 -0.56 1.07 0.42
N VAL A 73 -0.10 -0.17 0.36
CA VAL A 73 0.85 -0.63 -0.65
C VAL A 73 0.14 -1.63 -1.54
N TYR A 74 0.13 -1.40 -2.84
CA TYR A 74 -0.42 -2.30 -3.84
C TYR A 74 0.72 -2.86 -4.68
N GLN A 75 0.83 -4.18 -4.75
CA GLN A 75 1.75 -4.87 -5.65
C GLN A 75 1.10 -5.10 -7.00
N LEU A 76 1.81 -4.77 -8.07
CA LEU A 76 1.39 -4.99 -9.44
C LEU A 76 2.31 -5.97 -10.17
N GLU A 77 1.77 -6.60 -11.22
CA GLU A 77 2.48 -7.55 -12.06
C GLU A 77 3.68 -6.94 -12.78
N ASN A 78 3.55 -5.70 -13.27
CA ASN A 78 4.57 -5.00 -14.05
C ASN A 78 4.20 -3.51 -14.24
N GLN A 79 5.10 -2.76 -14.88
CA GLN A 79 4.92 -1.32 -15.12
C GLN A 79 3.74 -1.02 -16.07
N ALA A 80 3.52 -1.87 -17.08
CA ALA A 80 2.42 -1.67 -18.03
C ALA A 80 1.04 -1.77 -17.35
N ALA A 81 0.89 -2.68 -16.37
CA ALA A 81 -0.31 -2.76 -15.55
C ALA A 81 -0.54 -1.47 -14.74
N LEU A 82 0.51 -0.91 -14.15
CA LEU A 82 0.43 0.37 -13.45
C LEU A 82 0.02 1.49 -14.41
N ASP A 83 0.69 1.63 -15.55
CA ASP A 83 0.40 2.69 -16.52
C ASP A 83 -1.05 2.61 -17.03
N ALA A 84 -1.53 1.39 -17.32
CA ALA A 84 -2.91 1.15 -17.72
C ALA A 84 -3.91 1.56 -16.63
N TYR A 85 -3.65 1.20 -15.36
CA TYR A 85 -4.49 1.62 -14.24
C TYR A 85 -4.47 3.14 -14.04
N MET A 86 -3.31 3.79 -14.20
CA MET A 86 -3.19 5.24 -14.03
C MET A 86 -4.01 6.02 -15.06
N ALA A 87 -4.15 5.48 -16.27
CA ALA A 87 -4.99 6.03 -17.34
C ALA A 87 -6.46 5.55 -17.29
N SER A 88 -6.83 4.67 -16.36
CA SER A 88 -8.14 4.02 -16.39
C SER A 88 -9.28 4.90 -15.86
N PRO A 89 -10.50 4.77 -16.42
CA PRO A 89 -11.70 5.38 -15.83
C PRO A 89 -12.01 4.85 -14.43
N ALA A 90 -11.64 3.60 -14.14
CA ALA A 90 -11.84 2.99 -12.83
C ALA A 90 -11.06 3.71 -11.74
N ARG A 91 -9.79 4.08 -11.99
CA ARG A 91 -9.00 4.89 -11.07
C ARG A 91 -9.67 6.23 -10.80
N ALA A 92 -10.15 6.91 -11.84
CA ALA A 92 -10.84 8.19 -11.68
C ALA A 92 -12.09 8.05 -10.79
N ARG A 93 -12.91 7.02 -11.02
CA ARG A 93 -14.08 6.69 -10.20
C ARG A 93 -13.69 6.42 -8.75
N LEU A 94 -12.70 5.57 -8.50
CA LEU A 94 -12.27 5.19 -7.16
C LEU A 94 -11.73 6.40 -6.37
N ILE A 95 -11.02 7.32 -7.02
CA ILE A 95 -10.60 8.58 -6.39
C ILE A 95 -11.80 9.46 -6.06
N GLN A 96 -12.78 9.54 -6.97
CA GLN A 96 -14.00 10.33 -6.75
C GLN A 96 -14.81 9.79 -5.56
N GLU A 97 -14.95 8.47 -5.42
CA GLU A 97 -15.67 7.86 -4.29
C GLU A 97 -15.06 8.22 -2.93
N VAL A 98 -13.72 8.29 -2.84
CA VAL A 98 -13.03 8.77 -1.63
C VAL A 98 -13.37 10.24 -1.37
N ALA A 99 -13.32 11.07 -2.41
CA ALA A 99 -13.61 12.49 -2.30
C ALA A 99 -15.06 12.75 -1.89
N ASP A 100 -16.02 12.03 -2.48
CA ASP A 100 -17.45 12.14 -2.16
C ASP A 100 -17.74 11.72 -0.72
N ARG A 101 -17.05 10.69 -0.21
CA ARG A 101 -17.28 10.15 1.14
C ARG A 101 -16.59 10.95 2.23
N TYR A 102 -15.34 11.34 2.01
CA TYR A 102 -14.48 11.89 3.07
C TYR A 102 -14.05 13.34 2.85
N GLY A 103 -14.13 13.86 1.62
CA GLY A 103 -13.72 15.22 1.31
C GLY A 103 -12.26 15.49 1.68
N ASP A 104 -12.03 16.54 2.46
CA ASP A 104 -10.73 16.99 2.94
C ASP A 104 -10.26 16.28 4.23
N ARG A 105 -11.04 15.31 4.75
CA ARG A 105 -10.72 14.58 6.00
C ARG A 105 -9.82 13.36 5.80
N ALA A 106 -9.48 13.03 4.56
CA ALA A 106 -8.57 11.93 4.21
C ALA A 106 -7.58 12.31 3.08
N PRO A 107 -6.81 13.41 3.21
CA PRO A 107 -5.82 13.80 2.22
C PRO A 107 -4.80 12.68 1.99
N SER A 108 -4.38 12.51 0.74
CA SER A 108 -3.48 11.42 0.37
C SER A 108 -2.45 11.80 -0.69
N THR A 109 -1.26 11.23 -0.55
CA THR A 109 -0.15 11.35 -1.49
C THR A 109 0.21 9.98 -2.06
N ARG A 110 0.66 9.95 -3.31
CA ARG A 110 0.96 8.72 -4.04
C ARG A 110 2.46 8.63 -4.30
N LEU A 111 2.97 7.41 -4.20
CA LEU A 111 4.34 7.04 -4.56
C LEU A 111 4.28 5.87 -5.54
N PHE A 112 5.15 5.90 -6.55
CA PHE A 112 5.31 4.82 -7.52
C PHE A 112 6.72 4.29 -7.36
N LEU A 113 6.84 3.05 -6.94
CA LEU A 113 8.10 2.45 -6.56
C LEU A 113 8.36 1.23 -7.43
N GLN A 114 9.62 1.04 -7.79
CA GLN A 114 10.11 -0.20 -8.37
C GLN A 114 11.10 -0.80 -7.37
N ALA A 115 10.89 -2.05 -6.98
CA ALA A 115 11.87 -2.77 -6.18
C ALA A 115 13.12 -3.02 -7.04
N VAL A 116 14.26 -2.53 -6.57
CA VAL A 116 15.57 -2.82 -7.17
C VAL A 116 16.05 -4.22 -6.78
N ALA A 117 15.70 -4.66 -5.56
CA ALA A 117 15.93 -6.01 -5.06
C ALA A 117 14.96 -6.31 -3.90
N THR A 118 14.64 -7.59 -3.72
CA THR A 118 14.05 -8.13 -2.49
C THR A 118 15.13 -8.89 -1.75
N ILE A 119 15.37 -8.57 -0.48
CA ILE A 119 16.39 -9.22 0.35
C ILE A 119 15.67 -9.99 1.44
N GLU A 120 15.84 -11.30 1.45
CA GLU A 120 15.15 -12.21 2.37
C GLU A 120 16.16 -12.92 3.26
N ALA A 121 15.86 -13.03 4.55
CA ALA A 121 16.61 -13.90 5.44
C ALA A 121 16.39 -15.38 5.08
N GLU A 122 17.44 -16.20 5.11
CA GLU A 122 17.29 -17.64 4.89
C GLU A 122 16.54 -18.31 6.05
N GLY A 123 15.72 -19.32 5.73
CA GLY A 123 14.92 -20.06 6.71
C GLY A 123 13.63 -19.37 7.18
N HIS A 124 13.31 -18.19 6.66
CA HIS A 124 11.99 -17.57 6.86
C HIS A 124 11.16 -17.76 5.59
N PRO A 125 10.09 -18.60 5.61
CA PRO A 125 9.16 -18.63 4.50
C PRO A 125 8.52 -17.24 4.42
N GLY A 126 8.77 -16.50 3.35
CA GLY A 126 8.01 -15.29 3.06
C GLY A 126 6.55 -15.69 2.81
N GLU A 127 5.64 -15.20 3.66
CA GLU A 127 4.18 -15.33 3.49
C GLU A 127 3.65 -14.45 2.33
#